data_AF-A0A8S3TK54-F1
#
_entry.id   AF-A0A8S3TK54-F1
#
_cell.length_a   1.000
_cell.length_b   1.000
_cell.length_c   1.000
_cell.angle_alpha   90.00
_cell.angle_beta   90.00
_cell.angle_gamma   90.00
#
_symmetry.space_group_name_H-M   'P 1'
#
loop_
_entity.id
_entity.type
_entity.pdbx_description
1 polymer ?
#
loop_
_entity_poly.entity_id
_entity_poly.type
_entity_poly.pdbx_seq_one_letter_code
_entity_poly.pdbx_strand_id
1 'polypeptide(L)'
;MVGEKKKKYESGSATAYMSRNQAIKKLQLNLADFRRLCILKGIYPHEPRHKKRVGKGSTAPKTYYFAKDINYISHEPIINKFREFKHFVRRLKKAINKRNTDAANRIRANKPKYKLDHIVKERLTVEFMHYVIASKSLRKVFISIKGITQAEIMGQTISWVVPHKLGYDVYTLFKTGSTS
;
A
#
# COMPACT_ATOMS: atom_id res chain seq x y z
N MET A 1 -23.13 18.56 37.72
CA MET A 1 -22.08 18.89 36.72
C MET A 1 -22.69 18.81 35.34
N VAL A 2 -22.90 19.94 34.66
CA VAL A 2 -23.43 19.97 33.28
C VAL A 2 -22.27 19.66 32.34
N GLY A 3 -22.32 18.54 31.64
CA GLY A 3 -21.30 18.17 30.65
C GLY A 3 -21.26 19.20 29.52
N GLU A 4 -20.08 19.72 29.20
CA GLU A 4 -19.87 20.70 28.14
C GLU A 4 -20.47 20.22 26.80
N LYS A 5 -21.16 21.12 26.08
CA LYS A 5 -21.72 20.83 24.76
C LYS A 5 -20.58 20.46 23.79
N LYS A 6 -20.54 19.19 23.38
CA LYS A 6 -19.59 18.68 22.36
C LYS A 6 -19.71 19.50 21.07
N LYS A 7 -18.60 19.96 20.51
CA LYS A 7 -18.64 20.76 19.28
C LYS A 7 -19.07 19.88 18.09
N LYS A 8 -19.69 20.54 17.11
CA LYS A 8 -20.23 19.87 15.91
C LYS A 8 -19.11 19.11 15.19
N TYR A 9 -19.37 17.85 14.84
CA TYR A 9 -18.46 16.92 14.15
C TYR A 9 -17.27 16.38 14.96
N GLU A 10 -17.22 16.59 16.28
CA GLU A 10 -16.19 16.01 17.17
C GLU A 10 -16.55 14.63 17.72
N SER A 11 -17.72 14.07 17.35
CA SER A 11 -18.16 12.75 17.83
C SER A 11 -18.94 11.95 16.79
N GLY A 12 -18.94 10.63 16.96
CA GLY A 12 -19.66 9.66 16.13
C GLY A 12 -19.01 9.41 14.76
N SER A 13 -19.81 9.14 13.73
CA SER A 13 -19.32 8.78 12.40
C SER A 13 -18.37 9.81 11.76
N ALA A 14 -18.40 11.07 12.21
CA ALA A 14 -17.52 12.13 11.70
C ALA A 14 -16.04 11.92 12.09
N THR A 15 -15.75 11.29 13.22
CA THR A 15 -14.37 11.02 13.67
C THR A 15 -13.85 9.66 13.21
N ALA A 16 -14.74 8.74 12.82
CA ALA A 16 -14.40 7.39 12.38
C ALA A 16 -13.65 7.35 11.03
N TYR A 17 -13.81 8.38 10.21
CA TYR A 17 -13.24 8.45 8.86
C TYR A 17 -12.31 9.65 8.70
N MET A 18 -11.31 9.46 7.84
CA MET A 18 -10.36 10.49 7.45
C MET A 18 -10.26 10.54 5.93
N SER A 19 -10.34 11.73 5.34
CA SER A 19 -10.19 11.88 3.89
C SER A 19 -8.76 11.59 3.45
N ARG A 20 -8.57 11.21 2.18
CA ARG A 20 -7.24 10.98 1.58
C ARG A 20 -6.25 12.11 1.86
N ASN A 21 -6.67 13.36 1.67
CA ASN A 21 -5.80 14.52 1.87
C ASN A 21 -5.41 14.71 3.34
N GLN A 22 -6.33 14.44 4.27
CA GLN A 22 -6.02 14.46 5.71
C GLN A 22 -5.04 13.34 6.07
N ALA A 23 -5.22 12.13 5.54
CA ALA A 23 -4.31 11.01 5.77
C ALA A 23 -2.89 11.29 5.25
N ILE A 24 -2.77 11.81 4.02
CA ILE A 24 -1.49 12.19 3.42
C ILE A 24 -0.78 13.25 4.28
N LYS A 25 -1.50 14.29 4.71
CA LYS A 25 -0.96 15.34 5.58
C LYS A 25 -0.51 14.79 6.92
N LYS A 26 -1.32 13.93 7.56
CA LYS A 26 -1.02 13.31 8.85
C LYS A 26 0.22 12.42 8.78
N LEU A 27 0.34 11.61 7.73
CA LEU A 27 1.47 10.69 7.54
C LEU A 27 2.73 11.40 7.01
N GLN A 28 2.62 12.66 6.56
CA GLN A 28 3.70 13.46 5.95
C GLN A 28 4.30 12.86 4.67
N LEU A 29 3.49 12.09 3.94
CA LEU A 29 3.87 11.41 2.70
C LEU A 29 3.43 12.20 1.47
N ASN A 30 3.94 11.82 0.30
CA ASN A 30 3.35 12.26 -0.97
C ASN A 30 2.25 11.26 -1.39
N LEU A 31 1.50 11.57 -2.45
CA LEU A 31 0.41 10.71 -2.92
C LEU A 31 0.90 9.32 -3.40
N ALA A 32 2.05 9.26 -4.06
CA ALA A 32 2.59 8.01 -4.60
C ALA A 32 3.02 7.05 -3.48
N ASP A 33 3.74 7.55 -2.49
CA ASP A 33 4.20 6.80 -1.33
C ASP A 33 3.05 6.41 -0.42
N PHE A 34 2.04 7.29 -0.27
CA PHE A 34 0.80 6.93 0.42
C PHE A 34 0.09 5.77 -0.26
N ARG A 35 -0.05 5.79 -1.60
CA ARG A 35 -0.64 4.66 -2.36
C ARG A 35 0.15 3.37 -2.19
N ARG A 36 1.49 3.44 -2.30
CA ARG A 36 2.38 2.29 -2.08
C ARG A 36 2.19 1.71 -0.68
N LEU A 37 2.16 2.57 0.34
CA LEU A 37 1.96 2.18 1.73
C LEU A 37 0.60 1.52 1.95
N CYS A 38 -0.47 2.07 1.37
CA CYS A 38 -1.81 1.46 1.42
C CYS A 38 -1.83 0.06 0.79
N ILE A 39 -1.17 -0.14 -0.35
CA ILE A 39 -1.07 -1.46 -0.99
C ILE A 39 -0.26 -2.44 -0.12
N LEU A 40 0.84 -1.96 0.46
CA LEU A 40 1.72 -2.78 1.28
C LEU A 40 1.05 -3.24 2.57
N LYS A 41 0.25 -2.38 3.21
CA LYS A 41 -0.46 -2.66 4.47
C LYS A 41 -1.91 -3.11 4.30
N GLY A 42 -2.39 -3.27 3.06
CA GLY A 42 -3.76 -3.72 2.79
C GLY A 42 -4.85 -2.73 3.25
N ILE A 43 -4.60 -1.43 3.14
CA ILE A 43 -5.52 -0.39 3.61
C ILE A 43 -6.30 0.19 2.43
N TYR A 44 -7.59 -0.09 2.45
CA TYR A 44 -8.49 0.22 1.35
C TYR A 44 -9.36 1.46 1.65
N PRO A 45 -9.76 2.20 0.60
CA PRO A 45 -10.74 3.26 0.76
C PRO A 45 -12.11 2.68 1.15
N HIS A 46 -12.85 3.41 1.98
CA HIS A 46 -14.16 3.03 2.48
C HIS A 46 -15.18 4.12 2.19
N GLU A 47 -16.41 3.72 1.89
CA GLU A 47 -17.52 4.65 1.73
C GLU A 47 -18.26 4.87 3.04
N PRO A 48 -18.29 6.10 3.59
CA PRO A 48 -19.04 6.36 4.80
C PRO A 48 -20.55 6.30 4.56
N ARG A 49 -21.29 5.64 5.46
CA ARG A 49 -22.76 5.58 5.44
C ARG A 49 -23.42 6.97 5.42
N HIS A 50 -22.87 7.94 6.15
CA HIS A 50 -23.40 9.30 6.24
C HIS A 50 -22.42 10.34 5.68
N LYS A 51 -22.32 10.43 4.34
CA LYS A 51 -21.35 11.28 3.61
C LYS A 51 -21.38 12.76 4.05
N LYS A 52 -22.57 13.36 4.22
CA LYS A 52 -22.72 14.77 4.66
C LYS A 52 -22.12 15.03 6.05
N ARG A 53 -22.26 14.10 6.99
CA ARG A 53 -21.73 14.26 8.36
C ARG A 53 -20.20 14.17 8.38
N VAL A 54 -19.64 13.23 7.64
CA VAL A 54 -18.18 13.04 7.53
C VAL A 54 -17.53 14.15 6.71
N GLY A 55 -18.20 14.61 5.65
CA GLY A 55 -17.78 15.73 4.81
C GLY A 55 -17.92 17.11 5.47
N LYS A 56 -18.29 17.19 6.75
CA LYS A 56 -18.58 18.45 7.48
C LYS A 56 -19.57 19.35 6.74
N GLY A 57 -20.62 18.76 6.17
CA GLY A 57 -21.63 19.43 5.34
C GLY A 57 -21.39 19.33 3.83
N SER A 58 -20.19 18.96 3.39
CA SER A 58 -19.88 18.78 1.97
C SER A 58 -20.37 17.43 1.43
N THR A 59 -20.96 17.45 0.24
CA THR A 59 -21.37 16.27 -0.55
C THR A 59 -20.40 15.92 -1.68
N ALA A 60 -19.30 16.66 -1.82
CA ALA A 60 -18.33 16.44 -2.88
C ALA A 60 -17.73 15.02 -2.82
N PRO A 61 -17.49 14.37 -3.98
CA PRO A 61 -16.92 13.04 -4.01
C PRO A 61 -15.51 13.06 -3.41
N LYS A 62 -15.34 12.35 -2.30
CA LYS A 62 -14.07 12.25 -1.57
C LYS A 62 -13.80 10.80 -1.22
N THR A 63 -12.54 10.39 -1.35
CA THR A 63 -12.06 9.10 -0.85
C THR A 63 -11.80 9.20 0.64
N TYR A 64 -12.41 8.30 1.40
CA TYR A 64 -12.23 8.18 2.85
C TYR A 64 -11.52 6.88 3.20
N TYR A 65 -10.79 6.92 4.31
CA TYR A 65 -10.17 5.77 4.97
C TYR A 65 -10.64 5.76 6.42
N PHE A 66 -10.59 4.61 7.09
CA PHE A 66 -10.85 4.61 8.53
C PHE A 66 -9.74 5.34 9.27
N ALA A 67 -10.13 6.19 10.22
CA ALA A 67 -9.19 6.92 11.04
C ALA A 67 -8.32 5.97 11.88
N LYS A 68 -8.89 4.86 12.36
CA LYS A 68 -8.16 3.82 13.09
C LYS A 68 -7.00 3.23 12.30
N ASP A 69 -7.21 2.90 11.02
CA ASP A 69 -6.20 2.25 10.18
C ASP A 69 -5.06 3.22 9.89
N ILE A 70 -5.37 4.48 9.58
CA ILE A 70 -4.34 5.50 9.35
C ILE A 70 -3.56 5.82 10.64
N ASN A 71 -4.23 5.81 11.79
CA ASN A 71 -3.55 5.98 13.08
C ASN A 71 -2.62 4.81 13.39
N TYR A 72 -3.04 3.59 13.06
CA TYR A 72 -2.23 2.39 13.21
C TYR A 72 -0.95 2.49 12.35
N ILE A 73 -1.08 2.82 11.05
CA ILE A 73 0.09 3.03 10.17
C ILE A 73 1.01 4.14 10.69
N SER A 74 0.44 5.19 11.30
CA SER A 74 1.23 6.34 11.74
C SER A 74 2.29 5.98 12.79
N HIS A 75 2.12 4.88 13.52
CA HIS A 75 3.06 4.40 14.54
C HIS A 75 4.01 3.31 14.01
N GLU A 76 3.82 2.86 12.77
CA GLU A 76 4.62 1.79 12.20
C GLU A 76 6.01 2.29 11.74
N PRO A 77 7.10 1.54 12.02
CA PRO A 77 8.47 1.96 11.71
C PRO A 77 8.72 2.14 10.20
N ILE A 78 7.90 1.50 9.35
CA ILE A 78 7.97 1.64 7.89
C ILE A 78 7.82 3.10 7.42
N ILE A 79 7.04 3.91 8.14
CA ILE A 79 6.78 5.30 7.74
C ILE A 79 8.06 6.14 7.76
N ASN A 80 8.98 5.83 8.69
CA ASN A 80 10.25 6.52 8.83
C ASN A 80 11.15 6.22 7.62
N LYS A 81 11.10 5.01 7.05
CA LYS A 81 11.85 4.66 5.84
C LYS A 81 11.37 5.42 4.61
N PHE A 82 10.07 5.62 4.45
CA PHE A 82 9.55 6.47 3.38
C PHE A 82 9.97 7.94 3.56
N ARG A 83 10.00 8.44 4.80
CA ARG A 83 10.48 9.80 5.12
C ARG A 83 11.97 9.95 4.86
N GLU A 84 12.80 9.01 5.32
CA GLU A 84 14.25 8.96 5.05
C GLU A 84 14.52 9.00 3.54
N PHE A 85 13.79 8.18 2.76
CA PHE A 85 13.92 8.15 1.31
C PHE A 85 13.53 9.49 0.67
N LYS A 86 12.45 10.12 1.14
CA LYS A 86 12.05 11.47 0.70
C LYS A 86 13.14 12.50 0.98
N HIS A 87 13.74 12.50 2.17
CA HIS A 87 14.84 13.39 2.52
C HIS A 87 16.09 13.13 1.67
N PHE A 88 16.41 11.86 1.42
CA PHE A 88 17.47 11.44 0.51
C PHE A 88 17.28 12.00 -0.89
N VAL A 89 16.10 11.80 -1.49
CA VAL A 89 15.78 12.30 -2.84
C VAL A 89 15.91 13.83 -2.89
N ARG A 90 15.44 14.54 -1.85
CA ARG A 90 15.56 15.99 -1.77
C ARG A 90 17.02 16.46 -1.73
N ARG A 91 17.86 15.80 -0.91
CA ARG A 91 19.30 16.10 -0.83
C ARG A 91 20.02 15.81 -2.15
N LEU A 92 19.70 14.67 -2.78
CA LEU A 92 20.25 14.27 -4.07
C LEU A 92 19.90 15.29 -5.16
N LYS A 93 18.62 15.69 -5.25
CA LYS A 93 18.16 16.70 -6.21
C LYS A 93 18.87 18.04 -6.00
N LYS A 94 19.09 18.45 -4.75
CA LYS A 94 19.84 19.68 -4.42
C LYS A 94 21.30 19.60 -4.90
N ALA A 95 21.97 18.46 -4.72
CA ALA A 95 23.35 18.26 -5.18
C ALA A 95 23.45 18.27 -6.71
N ILE A 96 22.53 17.58 -7.39
CA ILE A 96 22.44 17.55 -8.85
C ILE A 96 22.23 18.96 -9.42
N ASN A 97 21.28 19.72 -8.85
CA ASN A 97 21.00 21.08 -9.32
C ASN A 97 22.18 22.05 -9.10
N LYS A 98 23.01 21.80 -8.08
CA LYS A 98 24.25 22.55 -7.83
C LYS A 98 25.43 22.10 -8.72
N ARG A 99 25.23 21.13 -9.61
CA ARG A 99 26.26 20.51 -10.46
C ARG A 99 27.48 19.95 -9.69
N ASN A 100 27.31 19.63 -8.41
CA ASN A 100 28.36 19.01 -7.61
C ASN A 100 28.27 17.48 -7.74
N THR A 101 29.09 16.92 -8.62
CA THR A 101 29.14 15.49 -8.97
C THR A 101 29.61 14.62 -7.81
N ASP A 102 30.63 15.05 -7.07
CA ASP A 102 31.18 14.30 -5.93
C ASP A 102 30.18 14.17 -4.78
N ALA A 103 29.53 15.27 -4.41
CA ALA A 103 28.49 15.25 -3.39
C ALA A 103 27.29 14.39 -3.81
N ALA A 104 26.90 14.44 -5.09
CA ALA A 104 25.83 13.59 -5.62
C ALA A 104 26.19 12.10 -5.55
N ASN A 105 27.43 11.74 -5.86
CA ASN A 105 27.92 10.35 -5.81
C ASN A 105 27.98 9.82 -4.37
N ARG A 106 28.47 10.63 -3.40
CA ARG A 106 28.45 10.28 -1.97
C ARG A 106 27.04 10.08 -1.43
N ILE A 107 26.10 10.94 -1.86
CA ILE A 107 24.70 10.77 -1.49
C ILE A 107 24.17 9.48 -2.10
N ARG A 108 24.35 9.23 -3.41
CA ARG A 108 23.90 8.00 -4.09
C ARG A 108 24.40 6.71 -3.42
N ALA A 109 25.64 6.69 -2.95
CA ALA A 109 26.21 5.55 -2.23
C ALA A 109 25.44 5.25 -0.93
N ASN A 110 24.98 6.29 -0.22
CA ASN A 110 24.20 6.20 1.01
C ASN A 110 22.68 6.10 0.76
N LYS A 111 22.26 5.42 -0.32
CA LYS A 111 20.84 5.23 -0.62
C LYS A 111 20.18 4.38 0.49
N PRO A 112 19.14 4.89 1.17
CA PRO A 112 18.44 4.11 2.18
C PRO A 112 17.77 2.91 1.50
N LYS A 113 18.07 1.71 2.00
CA LYS A 113 17.44 0.46 1.58
C LYS A 113 16.36 0.11 2.61
N TYR A 114 15.16 -0.21 2.13
CA TYR A 114 14.12 -0.80 2.96
C TYR A 114 14.15 -2.31 2.72
N LYS A 115 14.21 -3.10 3.79
CA LYS A 115 13.96 -4.54 3.71
C LYS A 115 12.46 -4.76 3.72
N LEU A 116 11.96 -5.53 2.76
CA LEU A 116 10.53 -5.83 2.64
C LEU A 116 10.05 -6.82 3.73
N ASP A 117 10.99 -7.44 4.44
CA ASP A 117 10.79 -8.50 5.43
C ASP A 117 9.84 -8.11 6.58
N HIS A 118 9.87 -6.86 7.04
CA HIS A 118 8.99 -6.38 8.12
C HIS A 118 7.53 -6.11 7.69
N ILE A 119 7.25 -6.18 6.39
CA ILE A 119 5.91 -5.96 5.80
C ILE A 119 5.33 -7.29 5.32
N VAL A 120 6.21 -8.21 4.90
CA VAL A 120 5.87 -9.46 4.22
C VAL A 120 5.72 -10.63 5.19
N LYS A 121 6.09 -10.49 6.48
CA LYS A 121 5.82 -11.52 7.49
C LYS A 121 4.31 -11.83 7.66
N GLU A 122 3.42 -10.96 7.17
CA GLU A 122 1.96 -11.22 7.06
C GLU A 122 1.51 -11.75 5.68
N ARG A 123 2.40 -11.80 4.68
CA ARG A 123 2.08 -12.27 3.33
C ARG A 123 2.26 -13.77 3.21
N LEU A 124 1.37 -14.44 3.92
CA LEU A 124 0.81 -15.77 3.80
C LEU A 124 1.19 -16.62 2.57
N THR A 125 1.60 -16.12 1.42
CA THR A 125 1.71 -16.89 0.17
C THR A 125 2.75 -18.01 0.21
N VAL A 126 3.96 -17.81 0.74
CA VAL A 126 4.97 -18.90 0.80
C VAL A 126 4.59 -19.92 1.86
N GLU A 127 4.24 -19.45 3.06
CA GLU A 127 3.76 -20.30 4.16
C GLU A 127 2.48 -21.06 3.79
N PHE A 128 1.57 -20.42 3.04
CA PHE A 128 0.35 -21.02 2.51
C PHE A 128 0.68 -22.09 1.49
N MET A 129 1.62 -21.85 0.58
CA MET A 129 2.06 -22.88 -0.37
C MET A 129 2.71 -24.07 0.35
N HIS A 130 3.57 -23.83 1.35
CA HIS A 130 4.14 -24.90 2.18
C HIS A 130 3.05 -25.67 2.95
N TYR A 131 2.10 -24.97 3.56
CA TYR A 131 0.98 -25.57 4.26
C TYR A 131 0.11 -26.42 3.33
N VAL A 132 -0.22 -25.93 2.13
CA VAL A 132 -0.98 -26.68 1.12
C VAL A 132 -0.25 -27.96 0.69
N ILE A 133 1.07 -27.88 0.50
CA ILE A 133 1.91 -29.06 0.16
C ILE A 133 1.94 -30.06 1.33
N ALA A 134 2.22 -29.59 2.55
CA ALA A 134 2.32 -30.43 3.74
C ALA A 134 0.99 -31.09 4.12
N SER A 135 -0.13 -30.36 3.98
CA SER A 135 -1.49 -30.85 4.23
C SER A 135 -2.05 -31.74 3.13
N LYS A 136 -1.37 -31.84 1.96
CA LYS A 136 -1.83 -32.57 0.78
C LYS A 136 -3.27 -32.21 0.37
N SER A 137 -3.63 -30.93 0.49
CA SER A 137 -5.00 -30.42 0.28
C SER A 137 -5.33 -30.08 -1.20
N LEU A 138 -4.40 -30.28 -2.13
CA LEU A 138 -4.61 -29.99 -3.56
C LEU A 138 -5.60 -30.99 -4.18
N ARG A 139 -6.68 -30.48 -4.78
CA ARG A 139 -7.75 -31.29 -5.39
C ARG A 139 -7.73 -31.22 -6.91
N LYS A 140 -7.60 -30.01 -7.48
CA LYS A 140 -7.61 -29.78 -8.93
C LYS A 140 -6.56 -28.76 -9.31
N VAL A 141 -5.71 -29.12 -10.27
CA VAL A 141 -4.73 -28.22 -10.88
C VAL A 141 -5.11 -28.05 -12.34
N PHE A 142 -5.55 -26.84 -12.73
CA PHE A 142 -5.81 -26.49 -14.12
C PHE A 142 -4.64 -25.65 -14.65
N ILE A 143 -3.75 -26.30 -15.39
CA ILE A 143 -2.64 -25.64 -16.08
C ILE A 143 -3.21 -24.92 -17.32
N SER A 144 -3.79 -23.74 -17.11
CA SER A 144 -4.15 -22.82 -18.20
C SER A 144 -3.01 -21.84 -18.46
N ILE A 145 -3.07 -21.03 -19.53
CA ILE A 145 -2.09 -19.95 -19.78
C ILE A 145 -1.94 -19.02 -18.56
N LYS A 146 -2.98 -18.92 -17.71
CA LYS A 146 -2.94 -18.17 -16.44
C LYS A 146 -2.51 -19.00 -15.22
N GLY A 147 -2.57 -20.33 -15.27
CA GLY A 147 -2.25 -21.25 -14.17
C GLY A 147 -3.20 -21.10 -12.99
N ILE A 148 -4.32 -21.83 -12.96
CA ILE A 148 -5.31 -21.75 -11.86
C ILE A 148 -5.21 -23.02 -11.02
N THR A 149 -4.88 -22.89 -9.74
CA THR A 149 -4.78 -23.99 -8.77
C THR A 149 -5.93 -23.96 -7.79
N GLN A 150 -6.50 -25.13 -7.46
CA GLN A 150 -7.57 -25.28 -6.47
C GLN A 150 -7.17 -26.28 -5.39
N ALA A 151 -7.32 -25.89 -4.13
CA ALA A 151 -7.14 -26.75 -2.96
C ALA A 151 -8.35 -26.69 -2.03
N GLU A 152 -8.61 -27.77 -1.31
CA GLU A 152 -9.62 -27.82 -0.27
C GLU A 152 -8.95 -27.71 1.10
N ILE A 153 -9.13 -26.57 1.75
CA ILE A 153 -8.55 -26.29 3.06
C ILE A 153 -9.69 -26.19 4.06
N MET A 154 -9.70 -27.06 5.06
CA MET A 154 -10.73 -27.10 6.12
C MET A 154 -12.17 -27.18 5.57
N GLY A 155 -12.39 -27.91 4.47
CA GLY A 155 -13.71 -28.06 3.83
C GLY A 155 -14.12 -26.90 2.92
N GLN A 156 -13.28 -25.88 2.74
CA GLN A 156 -13.52 -24.78 1.80
C GLN A 156 -12.60 -24.92 0.58
N THR A 157 -13.18 -24.86 -0.63
CA THR A 157 -12.40 -24.86 -1.88
C THR A 157 -11.85 -23.46 -2.14
N ILE A 158 -10.53 -23.31 -2.07
CA ILE A 158 -9.81 -22.07 -2.38
C ILE A 158 -9.17 -22.21 -3.76
N SER A 159 -9.41 -21.22 -4.62
CA SER A 159 -8.80 -21.14 -5.96
C SER A 159 -7.90 -19.90 -6.04
N TRP A 160 -6.65 -20.07 -6.46
CA TRP A 160 -5.73 -18.97 -6.70
C TRP A 160 -5.00 -19.15 -8.03
N VAL A 161 -4.49 -18.03 -8.55
CA VAL A 161 -3.76 -18.00 -9.82
C VAL A 161 -2.27 -17.98 -9.49
N VAL A 162 -1.54 -18.98 -10.00
CA VAL A 162 -0.08 -19.02 -9.95
C VAL A 162 0.42 -18.65 -11.34
N PRO A 163 0.89 -17.42 -11.57
CA PRO A 163 1.42 -17.05 -12.87
C PRO A 163 2.64 -17.92 -13.18
N HIS A 164 2.58 -18.63 -14.30
CA HIS A 164 3.75 -19.33 -14.83
C HIS A 164 4.86 -18.31 -15.11
N LYS A 165 6.11 -18.66 -14.82
CA LYS A 165 7.28 -17.86 -15.23
C LYS A 165 7.40 -17.96 -16.75
N LEU A 166 6.57 -17.22 -17.48
CA LEU A 166 6.76 -17.01 -18.91
C LEU A 166 8.07 -16.23 -19.06
N GLY A 167 9.04 -16.77 -19.79
CA GLY A 167 10.35 -16.15 -20.02
C GLY A 167 10.32 -14.87 -20.86
N TYR A 168 9.15 -14.27 -21.03
CA TYR A 168 8.93 -13.08 -21.86
C TYR A 168 8.36 -11.96 -21.00
N ASP A 169 9.16 -10.92 -20.83
CA ASP A 169 8.76 -9.69 -20.17
C ASP A 169 7.75 -8.96 -21.06
N VAL A 170 6.49 -8.87 -20.63
CA VAL A 170 5.40 -8.23 -21.42
C VAL A 170 5.71 -6.76 -21.73
N TYR A 171 6.64 -6.14 -21.01
CA TYR A 171 7.10 -4.77 -21.28
C TYR A 171 8.00 -4.63 -22.53
N THR A 172 8.56 -5.72 -23.09
CA THR A 172 9.42 -5.63 -24.28
C THR A 172 8.62 -5.55 -25.58
N LEU A 173 7.41 -6.11 -25.63
CA LEU A 173 6.57 -6.14 -26.85
C LEU A 173 5.90 -4.79 -27.18
N PHE A 174 5.67 -3.92 -26.18
CA PHE A 174 5.08 -2.60 -26.42
C PHE A 174 6.07 -1.53 -26.89
N LYS A 175 7.38 -1.83 -26.90
CA LYS A 175 8.40 -0.88 -27.38
C LYS A 175 8.76 -1.03 -28.85
N THR A 176 8.34 -2.10 -29.52
CA THR A 176 8.70 -2.37 -30.93
C THR A 176 7.56 -2.09 -31.92
N GLY A 177 6.52 -1.35 -31.50
CA GLY A 177 5.31 -1.09 -32.31
C GLY A 177 5.05 0.37 -32.67
N SER A 178 6.02 1.29 -32.50
CA SER A 178 5.83 2.71 -32.85
C SER A 178 7.06 3.31 -33.52
N THR A 179 7.45 2.75 -34.65
CA THR A 179 8.22 3.46 -35.69
C THR A 179 7.96 2.79 -37.03
N SER A 180 6.97 3.30 -37.75
CA SER A 180 6.88 3.33 -39.20
C SER A 180 6.00 4.52 -39.56
#